data_AF-A0A559M5B1-F1
#
_entry.id   AF-A0A559M5B1-F1
#
_cell.length_a   1.000
_cell.length_b   1.000
_cell.length_c   1.000
_cell.angle_alpha   90.00
_cell.angle_beta   90.00
_cell.angle_gamma   90.00
#
_symmetry.space_group_name_H-M   'P 1'
#
loop_
_entity.id
_entity.type
_entity.pdbx_description
1 polymer ?
#
loop_
_entity_poly.entity_id
_entity_poly.type
_entity_poly.pdbx_seq_one_letter_code
_entity_poly.pdbx_strand_id
1 'polypeptide(L)'
;MTDSPAQNLERKEDNKPKKKGTNFKDPSKLVTLVVGPEKKEFVVHKEFACQYSPVFQAAFNGEFIEGQTQNYVLEDVTEPVARLLVNWLYTQQLDIWRYKSGHAEKAAEDLSIYKLLLPGLQNLIVHTIQEINRATKYTSIGCINYVYENTCEESPLRKLFVHQCACYVGWIWFRETPQHFPKEFLLDLTYLTLGFVSLDRNAIRKYVGIASNPSQYEVAED
;
A
#
# COMPACT_ATOMS: atom_id res chain seq x y z
N MET A 1 -44.22 16.60 -7.35
CA MET A 1 -43.15 17.11 -6.47
C MET A 1 -43.33 16.44 -5.13
N THR A 2 -42.51 15.44 -4.83
CA THR A 2 -42.48 14.75 -3.53
C THR A 2 -41.00 14.60 -3.17
N ASP A 3 -40.58 15.34 -2.16
CA ASP A 3 -39.22 15.37 -1.62
C ASP A 3 -38.80 14.01 -1.07
N SER A 4 -37.58 13.60 -1.40
CA SER A 4 -36.92 12.41 -0.87
C SER A 4 -36.00 12.82 0.28
N PRO A 5 -36.10 12.22 1.48
CA PRO A 5 -35.22 12.57 2.59
C PRO A 5 -33.87 11.84 2.43
N ALA A 6 -32.84 12.60 2.07
CA ALA A 6 -31.45 12.15 2.17
C ALA A 6 -31.11 11.93 3.65
N GLN A 7 -30.98 10.67 4.05
CA GLN A 7 -30.53 10.29 5.38
C GLN A 7 -29.06 10.71 5.55
N ASN A 8 -28.84 11.57 6.54
CA ASN A 8 -27.55 12.07 6.94
C ASN A 8 -26.75 10.92 7.60
N LEU A 9 -25.84 10.31 6.84
CA LEU A 9 -24.86 9.37 7.40
C LEU A 9 -23.78 10.18 8.13
N GLU A 10 -24.02 10.42 9.41
CA GLU A 10 -23.01 10.98 10.31
C GLU A 10 -21.77 10.05 10.32
N ARG A 11 -20.67 10.52 9.73
CA ARG A 11 -19.37 9.87 9.85
C ARG A 11 -18.92 9.97 11.31
N LYS A 12 -18.81 8.83 11.98
CA LYS A 12 -18.13 8.75 13.28
C LYS A 12 -16.70 9.27 13.10
N GLU A 13 -16.35 10.34 13.81
CA GLU A 13 -14.97 10.82 13.87
C GLU A 13 -14.14 9.81 14.66
N ASP A 14 -13.17 9.18 13.99
CA ASP A 14 -12.19 8.34 14.66
C ASP A 14 -11.29 9.22 15.53
N ASN A 15 -11.28 8.94 16.84
CA ASN A 15 -10.48 9.60 17.88
C ASN A 15 -8.97 9.29 17.78
N LYS A 16 -8.40 9.29 16.57
CA LYS A 16 -6.95 9.20 16.38
C LYS A 16 -6.34 10.60 16.54
N PRO A 17 -5.16 10.73 17.18
CA PRO A 17 -4.46 12.00 17.28
C PRO A 17 -4.27 12.58 15.87
N LYS A 18 -4.73 13.82 15.64
CA LYS A 18 -4.54 14.52 14.36
C LYS A 18 -3.03 14.58 14.09
N LYS A 19 -2.57 13.87 13.06
CA LYS A 19 -1.19 13.98 12.57
C LYS A 19 -0.88 15.47 12.37
N LYS A 20 0.28 15.93 12.83
CA LYS A 20 0.73 17.31 12.62
C LYS A 20 0.70 17.59 11.12
N GLY A 21 -0.25 18.42 10.68
CA GLY A 21 -0.34 18.82 9.28
C GLY A 21 0.98 19.45 8.82
N THR A 22 1.31 19.24 7.56
CA THR A 22 2.45 19.88 6.89
C THR A 22 2.39 21.40 7.09
N ASN A 23 3.48 22.00 7.56
CA ASN A 23 3.56 23.45 7.74
C ASN A 23 4.09 24.08 6.44
N PHE A 24 3.36 25.06 5.89
CA PHE A 24 3.73 25.80 4.69
C PHE A 24 4.77 26.88 5.01
N LYS A 25 6.02 26.50 5.30
CA LYS A 25 7.07 27.49 5.59
C LYS A 25 7.55 28.15 4.30
N ASP A 26 7.56 27.41 3.19
CA ASP A 26 7.90 27.90 1.87
C ASP A 26 6.93 27.37 0.80
N PRO A 27 5.72 27.95 0.72
CA PRO A 27 4.70 27.50 -0.25
C PRO A 27 5.08 27.78 -1.70
N SER A 28 6.15 28.54 -1.95
CA SER A 28 6.63 28.84 -3.31
C SER A 28 7.47 27.71 -3.91
N LYS A 29 8.00 26.80 -3.07
CA LYS A 29 8.82 25.68 -3.53
C LYS A 29 7.97 24.52 -4.03
N LEU A 30 8.13 24.26 -5.32
CA LEU A 30 7.46 23.18 -6.03
C LEU A 30 8.49 22.16 -6.54
N VAL A 31 8.04 20.91 -6.66
CA VAL A 31 8.77 19.81 -7.30
C VAL A 31 7.86 19.11 -8.29
N THR A 32 8.44 18.49 -9.31
CA THR A 32 7.69 17.82 -10.38
C THR A 32 7.93 16.32 -10.33
N LEU A 33 6.85 15.53 -10.22
CA LEU A 33 6.89 14.09 -10.43
C LEU A 33 6.61 13.82 -11.91
N VAL A 34 7.57 13.21 -12.60
CA VAL A 34 7.49 12.87 -14.03
C VAL A 34 7.14 11.38 -14.15
N VAL A 35 5.95 11.08 -14.67
CA VAL A 35 5.30 9.78 -14.50
C VAL A 35 5.10 9.07 -15.83
N GLY A 36 5.49 7.80 -15.88
CA GLY A 36 5.25 6.88 -16.98
C GLY A 36 5.99 7.22 -18.29
N PRO A 37 5.80 6.42 -19.34
CA PRO A 37 6.50 6.58 -20.62
C PRO A 37 6.11 7.87 -21.36
N GLU A 38 4.90 8.37 -21.12
CA GLU A 38 4.40 9.64 -21.67
C GLU A 38 4.98 10.87 -20.94
N LYS A 39 5.80 10.67 -19.90
CA LYS A 39 6.43 11.73 -19.09
C LYS A 39 5.43 12.77 -18.58
N LYS A 40 4.31 12.32 -18.02
CA LYS A 40 3.29 13.22 -17.47
C LYS A 40 3.79 13.90 -16.22
N GLU A 41 3.62 15.22 -16.14
CA GLU A 41 4.13 16.03 -15.04
C GLU A 41 3.05 16.28 -13.98
N PHE A 42 3.40 16.01 -12.72
CA PHE A 42 2.60 16.33 -11.55
C PHE A 42 3.38 17.25 -10.64
N VAL A 43 2.97 18.52 -10.57
CA VAL A 43 3.62 19.52 -9.73
C VAL A 43 3.02 19.49 -8.33
N VAL A 44 3.86 19.33 -7.31
CA VAL A 44 3.45 19.31 -5.90
C VAL A 44 4.33 20.20 -5.04
N HIS A 45 3.82 20.60 -3.88
CA HIS A 45 4.61 21.35 -2.90
C HIS A 45 5.74 20.47 -2.35
N LYS A 46 6.98 20.99 -2.43
CA LYS A 46 8.19 20.28 -1.99
C LYS A 46 8.07 19.81 -0.55
N GLU A 47 7.51 20.66 0.32
CA GLU A 47 7.34 20.36 1.75
C GLU A 47 6.44 19.15 1.99
N PHE A 48 5.38 18.96 1.19
CA PHE A 48 4.52 17.78 1.27
C PHE A 48 5.25 16.52 0.82
N ALA A 49 5.94 16.57 -0.32
CA ALA A 49 6.69 15.42 -0.81
C ALA A 49 7.79 15.00 0.20
N CYS A 50 8.57 15.96 0.70
CA CYS A 50 9.68 15.70 1.62
C CYS A 50 9.24 15.33 3.04
N GLN A 51 8.10 15.84 3.53
CA GLN A 51 7.63 15.50 4.87
C GLN A 51 7.25 14.03 4.99
N TYR A 52 6.64 13.46 3.95
CA TYR A 52 6.10 12.11 4.04
C TYR A 52 7.01 11.03 3.46
N SER A 53 7.99 11.39 2.63
CA SER A 53 8.90 10.43 2.00
C SER A 53 10.37 10.81 2.25
N PRO A 54 11.14 9.96 2.96
CA PRO A 54 12.59 10.13 3.05
C PRO A 54 13.26 10.01 1.69
N VAL A 55 12.66 9.27 0.73
CA VAL A 55 13.15 9.18 -0.66
C VAL A 55 13.09 10.55 -1.32
N PHE A 56 11.93 11.23 -1.28
CA PHE A 56 11.79 12.58 -1.81
C PHE A 56 12.60 13.60 -1.02
N GLN A 57 12.70 13.45 0.30
CA GLN A 57 13.53 14.31 1.13
C GLN A 57 15.01 14.23 0.71
N ALA A 58 15.54 13.03 0.51
CA ALA A 58 16.91 12.82 0.05
C ALA A 58 17.10 13.32 -1.39
N ALA A 59 16.17 13.01 -2.28
CA ALA A 59 16.28 13.36 -3.70
C ALA A 59 16.22 14.88 -3.93
N PHE A 60 15.23 15.57 -3.38
CA PHE A 60 15.04 17.00 -3.66
C PHE A 60 15.95 17.93 -2.85
N ASN A 61 16.59 17.43 -1.78
CA ASN A 61 17.53 18.20 -0.96
C ASN A 61 18.98 17.73 -1.10
N GLY A 62 19.25 16.73 -1.95
CA GLY A 62 20.59 16.26 -2.27
C GLY A 62 21.27 17.05 -3.40
N GLU A 63 22.48 16.65 -3.76
CA GLU A 63 23.29 17.29 -4.82
C GLU A 63 23.13 16.61 -6.20
N PHE A 64 22.37 15.52 -6.26
CA PHE A 64 22.09 14.79 -7.50
C PHE A 64 21.14 15.55 -8.43
N ILE A 65 20.88 14.98 -9.62
CA ILE A 65 20.09 15.62 -10.68
C ILE A 65 18.70 16.04 -10.19
N GLU A 66 18.08 15.27 -9.30
CA GLU A 66 16.77 15.55 -8.71
C GLU A 66 16.82 16.80 -7.81
N GLY A 67 17.91 16.99 -7.07
CA GLY A 67 18.12 18.17 -6.22
C GLY A 67 18.39 19.44 -7.03
N GLN A 68 18.99 19.31 -8.21
CA GLN A 68 19.25 20.44 -9.10
C GLN A 68 18.03 20.81 -9.94
N THR A 69 17.35 19.81 -10.49
CA THR A 69 16.21 20.00 -11.41
C THR A 69 14.87 20.13 -10.69
N GLN A 70 14.78 19.69 -9.43
CA GLN A 70 13.53 19.54 -8.69
C GLN A 70 12.52 18.61 -9.39
N ASN A 71 13.01 17.71 -10.24
CA ASN A 71 12.22 16.71 -10.95
C ASN A 71 12.56 15.31 -10.42
N TYR A 72 11.54 14.46 -10.24
CA TYR A 72 11.70 13.08 -9.85
C TYR A 72 10.97 12.17 -10.84
N VAL A 73 11.69 11.24 -11.46
CA VAL A 73 11.14 10.36 -12.51
C VAL A 73 10.61 9.06 -11.91
N LEU A 74 9.38 8.70 -12.27
CA LEU A 74 8.67 7.50 -11.87
C LEU A 74 8.22 6.73 -13.13
N GLU A 75 9.15 5.98 -13.73
CA GLU A 75 8.94 5.32 -15.03
C GLU A 75 7.90 4.20 -14.99
N ASP A 76 7.81 3.49 -13.87
CA ASP A 76 6.93 2.34 -13.62
C ASP A 76 5.61 2.70 -12.92
N VAL A 77 5.40 3.99 -12.62
CA VAL A 77 4.15 4.48 -12.03
C VAL A 77 3.23 4.93 -13.16
N THR A 78 1.98 4.50 -13.12
CA THR A 78 0.96 4.93 -14.08
C THR A 78 0.33 6.26 -13.65
N GLU A 79 -0.22 7.02 -14.60
CA GLU A 79 -0.91 8.28 -14.30
C GLU A 79 -2.02 8.13 -13.22
N PRO A 80 -2.89 7.10 -13.27
CA PRO A 80 -3.89 6.86 -12.22
C PRO A 80 -3.31 6.68 -10.81
N VAL A 81 -2.13 6.06 -10.70
CA VAL A 81 -1.44 5.80 -9.44
C VAL A 81 -0.75 7.07 -8.93
N ALA A 82 -0.12 7.84 -9.83
CA ALA A 82 0.42 9.15 -9.50
C ALA A 82 -0.65 10.12 -8.98
N ARG A 83 -1.85 10.12 -9.57
CA ARG A 83 -2.98 10.91 -9.05
C ARG A 83 -3.36 10.50 -7.63
N LEU A 84 -3.33 9.21 -7.33
CA LEU A 84 -3.60 8.67 -6.00
C LEU A 84 -2.50 9.08 -5.01
N LEU A 85 -1.23 9.02 -5.41
CA LEU A 85 -0.10 9.51 -4.62
C LEU A 85 -0.26 11.01 -4.30
N VAL A 86 -0.53 11.84 -5.31
CA VAL A 86 -0.74 13.28 -5.13
C VAL A 86 -1.92 13.57 -4.21
N ASN A 87 -3.05 12.89 -4.42
CA ASN A 87 -4.20 13.01 -3.53
C ASN A 87 -3.84 12.66 -2.09
N TRP A 88 -3.12 11.56 -1.88
CA TRP A 88 -2.70 11.15 -0.55
C TRP A 88 -1.72 12.13 0.08
N LEU A 89 -0.74 12.67 -0.67
CA LEU A 89 0.19 13.68 -0.15
C LEU A 89 -0.59 14.84 0.50
N TYR A 90 -1.59 15.37 -0.19
CA TYR A 90 -2.36 16.52 0.32
C TYR A 90 -3.43 16.17 1.36
N THR A 91 -4.07 15.01 1.26
CA THR A 91 -5.26 14.69 2.09
C THR A 91 -4.98 13.68 3.19
N GLN A 92 -3.89 12.93 3.07
CA GLN A 92 -3.56 11.75 3.88
C GLN A 92 -4.67 10.68 3.83
N GLN A 93 -5.47 10.67 2.76
CA GLN A 93 -6.58 9.74 2.53
C GLN A 93 -6.43 9.04 1.17
N LEU A 94 -6.88 7.80 1.10
CA LEU A 94 -6.94 6.99 -0.11
C LEU A 94 -8.40 6.87 -0.54
N ASP A 95 -8.69 7.12 -1.81
CA ASP A 95 -10.03 6.84 -2.34
C ASP A 95 -10.18 5.33 -2.62
N ILE A 96 -10.55 4.60 -1.57
CA ILE A 96 -10.74 3.15 -1.59
C ILE A 96 -11.92 2.69 -2.46
N TRP A 97 -12.79 3.60 -2.93
CA TRP A 97 -13.94 3.23 -3.75
C TRP A 97 -13.54 2.61 -5.09
N ARG A 98 -12.35 2.92 -5.61
CA ARG A 98 -11.78 2.25 -6.79
C ARG A 98 -11.71 0.73 -6.64
N TYR A 99 -11.50 0.22 -5.42
CA TYR A 99 -11.34 -1.22 -5.15
C TYR A 99 -12.66 -1.95 -4.86
N LYS A 100 -13.72 -1.23 -4.46
CA LYS A 100 -15.04 -1.84 -4.20
C LYS A 100 -15.76 -2.26 -5.48
N SER A 101 -15.40 -1.68 -6.63
CA SER A 101 -16.04 -1.92 -7.93
C SER A 101 -15.52 -3.14 -8.69
N GLY A 102 -14.79 -4.06 -8.05
CA GLY A 102 -14.34 -5.32 -8.67
C GLY A 102 -12.98 -5.25 -9.40
N HIS A 103 -12.22 -4.16 -9.27
CA HIS A 103 -10.91 -3.98 -9.94
C HIS A 103 -9.72 -4.52 -9.10
N ALA A 104 -9.87 -5.67 -8.44
CA ALA A 104 -8.79 -6.26 -7.64
C ALA A 104 -7.52 -6.57 -8.46
N GLU A 105 -7.66 -6.74 -9.79
CA GLU A 105 -6.57 -7.00 -10.73
C GLU A 105 -5.56 -5.84 -10.86
N LYS A 106 -5.93 -4.60 -10.52
CA LYS A 106 -5.03 -3.44 -10.60
C LYS A 106 -4.22 -3.18 -9.32
N ALA A 107 -4.39 -4.00 -8.28
CA ALA A 107 -3.72 -3.81 -7.01
C ALA A 107 -2.18 -3.83 -7.11
N ALA A 108 -1.62 -4.56 -8.09
CA ALA A 108 -0.18 -4.57 -8.32
C ALA A 108 0.35 -3.22 -8.86
N GLU A 109 -0.41 -2.56 -9.74
CA GLU A 109 -0.05 -1.21 -10.24
C GLU A 109 -0.04 -0.19 -9.09
N ASP A 110 -1.02 -0.27 -8.19
CA ASP A 110 -1.11 0.64 -7.05
C ASP A 110 -0.02 0.40 -6.00
N LEU A 111 0.60 -0.79 -5.97
CA LEU A 111 1.75 -1.05 -5.12
C LEU A 111 3.05 -0.41 -5.65
N SER A 112 3.08 0.10 -6.88
CA SER A 112 4.26 0.78 -7.46
C SER A 112 4.79 1.93 -6.61
N ILE A 113 3.91 2.58 -5.83
CA ILE A 113 4.27 3.68 -4.92
C ILE A 113 4.73 3.21 -3.53
N TYR A 114 4.63 1.91 -3.23
CA TYR A 114 5.09 1.34 -1.95
C TYR A 114 6.61 1.52 -1.76
N LYS A 115 7.38 1.57 -2.85
CA LYS A 115 8.83 1.81 -2.86
C LYS A 115 9.25 3.23 -2.46
N LEU A 116 8.31 4.18 -2.43
CA LEU A 116 8.58 5.58 -2.08
C LEU A 116 8.73 5.79 -0.56
N LEU A 117 8.62 4.70 0.22
CA LEU A 117 8.76 4.69 1.67
C LEU A 117 7.90 5.78 2.32
N LEU A 118 6.60 5.71 2.08
CA LEU A 118 5.60 6.62 2.64
C LEU A 118 4.86 5.88 3.76
N PRO A 119 5.34 5.86 5.03
CA PRO A 119 4.81 4.94 6.04
C PRO A 119 3.30 5.04 6.24
N GLY A 120 2.78 6.27 6.28
CA GLY A 120 1.33 6.49 6.38
C GLY A 120 0.53 5.97 5.19
N LEU A 121 1.09 6.02 3.97
CA LEU A 121 0.45 5.46 2.78
C LEU A 121 0.57 3.93 2.77
N GLN A 122 1.74 3.39 3.14
CA GLN A 122 1.98 1.96 3.24
C GLN A 122 1.01 1.31 4.24
N ASN A 123 0.80 1.94 5.41
CA ASN A 123 -0.17 1.51 6.42
C ASN A 123 -1.60 1.57 5.87
N LEU A 124 -1.95 2.63 5.15
CA LEU A 124 -3.26 2.76 4.54
C LEU A 124 -3.53 1.70 3.46
N ILE A 125 -2.52 1.35 2.66
CA ILE A 125 -2.57 0.22 1.70
C ILE A 125 -2.77 -1.10 2.44
N VAL A 126 -2.00 -1.36 3.50
CA VAL A 126 -2.14 -2.57 4.34
C VAL A 126 -3.55 -2.70 4.88
N HIS A 127 -4.11 -1.63 5.45
CA HIS A 127 -5.49 -1.62 5.94
C HIS A 127 -6.49 -1.90 4.82
N THR A 128 -6.31 -1.28 3.64
CA THR A 128 -7.18 -1.48 2.48
C THR A 128 -7.16 -2.94 2.01
N ILE A 129 -5.97 -3.56 1.91
CA ILE A 129 -5.82 -4.98 1.56
C ILE A 129 -6.53 -5.88 2.59
N GLN A 130 -6.36 -5.60 3.88
CA GLN A 130 -7.03 -6.36 4.94
C GLN A 130 -8.55 -6.18 4.90
N GLU A 131 -9.06 -4.98 4.65
CA GLU A 131 -10.49 -4.71 4.53
C GLU A 131 -11.12 -5.43 3.34
N ILE A 132 -10.48 -5.37 2.18
CA ILE A 132 -10.92 -6.11 0.98
C ILE A 132 -10.95 -7.59 1.29
N ASN A 133 -9.88 -8.15 1.84
CA ASN A 133 -9.82 -9.57 2.20
C ASN A 133 -10.90 -9.97 3.21
N ARG A 134 -11.17 -9.14 4.23
CA ARG A 134 -12.25 -9.37 5.21
C ARG A 134 -13.62 -9.40 4.54
N ALA A 135 -13.88 -8.47 3.62
CA ALA A 135 -15.16 -8.31 2.94
C ALA A 135 -15.42 -9.38 1.87
N THR A 136 -14.40 -9.75 1.08
CA THR A 136 -14.56 -10.61 -0.10
C THR A 136 -14.02 -12.03 0.10
N LYS A 137 -13.22 -12.27 1.13
CA LYS A 137 -12.42 -13.50 1.34
C LYS A 137 -11.40 -13.77 0.22
N TYR A 138 -11.13 -12.77 -0.61
CA TYR A 138 -10.16 -12.84 -1.70
C TYR A 138 -8.79 -12.33 -1.24
N THR A 139 -7.72 -13.04 -1.59
CA THR A 139 -6.33 -12.61 -1.40
C THR A 139 -5.75 -12.29 -2.77
N SER A 140 -5.20 -11.09 -2.93
CA SER A 140 -4.65 -10.61 -4.21
C SER A 140 -3.30 -11.26 -4.54
N ILE A 141 -3.31 -12.56 -4.85
CA ILE A 141 -2.09 -13.35 -5.11
C ILE A 141 -1.24 -12.78 -6.26
N GLY A 142 -1.86 -12.08 -7.23
CA GLY A 142 -1.13 -11.42 -8.32
C GLY A 142 -0.15 -10.33 -7.87
N CYS A 143 -0.28 -9.81 -6.65
CA CYS A 143 0.64 -8.82 -6.08
C CYS A 143 1.91 -9.43 -5.47
N ILE A 144 1.95 -10.74 -5.24
CA ILE A 144 3.02 -11.37 -4.43
C ILE A 144 4.39 -11.20 -5.10
N ASN A 145 4.51 -11.40 -6.41
CA ASN A 145 5.78 -11.17 -7.12
C ASN A 145 6.28 -9.74 -6.92
N TYR A 146 5.41 -8.76 -7.17
CA TYR A 146 5.76 -7.35 -7.01
C TYR A 146 6.25 -7.06 -5.58
N VAL A 147 5.54 -7.57 -4.56
CA VAL A 147 5.92 -7.38 -3.15
C VAL A 147 7.30 -7.99 -2.85
N TYR A 148 7.60 -9.18 -3.36
CA TYR A 148 8.89 -9.84 -3.13
C TYR A 148 10.03 -9.21 -3.95
N GLU A 149 9.74 -8.63 -5.12
CA GLU A 149 10.73 -7.93 -5.94
C GLU A 149 11.07 -6.55 -5.39
N ASN A 150 10.13 -5.89 -4.69
CA ASN A 150 10.23 -4.46 -4.33
C ASN A 150 10.26 -4.17 -2.82
N THR A 151 10.35 -5.20 -1.97
CA THR A 151 10.48 -5.04 -0.50
C THR A 151 11.60 -5.91 0.06
N CYS A 152 12.09 -5.63 1.26
CA CYS A 152 13.07 -6.47 1.95
C CYS A 152 12.42 -7.69 2.62
N GLU A 153 13.23 -8.66 3.07
CA GLU A 153 12.79 -9.90 3.73
C GLU A 153 11.91 -9.63 4.97
N GLU A 154 12.29 -8.64 5.78
CA GLU A 154 11.58 -8.22 7.01
C GLU A 154 10.34 -7.35 6.75
N SER A 155 9.92 -7.22 5.48
CA SER A 155 8.77 -6.40 5.11
C SER A 155 7.48 -6.90 5.78
N PRO A 156 6.78 -6.05 6.57
CA PRO A 156 5.49 -6.41 7.15
C PRO A 156 4.45 -6.78 6.07
N LEU A 157 4.59 -6.24 4.85
CA LEU A 157 3.73 -6.58 3.73
C LEU A 157 3.95 -8.01 3.22
N ARG A 158 5.21 -8.49 3.15
CA ARG A 158 5.49 -9.91 2.83
C ARG A 158 4.84 -10.84 3.85
N LYS A 159 5.01 -10.53 5.14
CA LYS A 159 4.40 -11.25 6.25
C LYS A 159 2.86 -11.30 6.13
N LEU A 160 2.22 -10.18 5.75
CA LEU A 160 0.78 -10.13 5.52
C LEU A 160 0.34 -11.13 4.44
N PHE A 161 1.01 -11.13 3.28
CA PHE A 161 0.66 -12.03 2.18
C PHE A 161 0.87 -13.50 2.54
N VAL A 162 1.97 -13.84 3.24
CA VAL A 162 2.21 -15.21 3.73
C VAL A 162 1.08 -15.65 4.67
N HIS A 163 0.72 -14.81 5.64
CA HIS A 163 -0.37 -15.12 6.57
C HIS A 163 -1.73 -15.23 5.88
N GLN A 164 -2.06 -14.33 4.94
CA GLN A 164 -3.31 -14.40 4.17
C GLN A 164 -3.38 -15.68 3.32
N CYS A 165 -2.31 -16.05 2.64
CA CYS A 165 -2.25 -17.27 1.84
C CYS A 165 -2.41 -18.52 2.70
N ALA A 166 -1.68 -18.63 3.82
CA ALA A 166 -1.81 -19.76 4.74
C ALA A 166 -3.23 -19.88 5.31
N CYS A 167 -3.89 -18.75 5.58
CA CYS A 167 -5.20 -18.71 6.21
C CYS A 167 -6.38 -18.89 5.24
N TYR A 168 -6.27 -18.42 4.00
CA TYR A 168 -7.41 -18.21 3.11
C TYR A 168 -7.26 -18.81 1.72
N VAL A 169 -6.05 -18.92 1.16
CA VAL A 169 -5.87 -19.38 -0.23
C VAL A 169 -5.92 -20.91 -0.31
N GLY A 170 -6.76 -21.45 -1.19
CA GLY A 170 -6.87 -22.89 -1.45
C GLY A 170 -5.60 -23.46 -2.09
N TRP A 171 -5.21 -24.69 -1.72
CA TRP A 171 -4.00 -25.35 -2.24
C TRP A 171 -3.98 -25.46 -3.78
N ILE A 172 -5.16 -25.53 -4.41
CA ILE A 172 -5.31 -25.61 -5.86
C ILE A 172 -4.70 -24.41 -6.59
N TRP A 173 -4.79 -23.21 -6.02
CA TRP A 173 -4.28 -21.98 -6.63
C TRP A 173 -2.76 -21.96 -6.76
N PHE A 174 -2.04 -22.61 -5.83
CA PHE A 174 -0.58 -22.76 -5.92
C PHE A 174 -0.15 -23.64 -7.09
N ARG A 175 -1.03 -24.55 -7.53
CA ARG A 175 -0.81 -25.41 -8.69
C ARG A 175 -1.30 -24.78 -9.99
N GLU A 176 -2.42 -24.08 -9.97
CA GLU A 176 -3.03 -23.47 -11.16
C GLU A 176 -2.35 -22.16 -11.56
N THR A 177 -1.80 -21.42 -10.59
CA THR A 177 -1.15 -20.13 -10.83
C THR A 177 0.25 -20.04 -10.22
N PRO A 178 1.16 -20.99 -10.50
CA PRO A 178 2.48 -21.06 -9.88
C PRO A 178 3.33 -19.81 -10.16
N GLN A 179 3.09 -19.11 -11.27
CA GLN A 179 3.79 -17.88 -11.65
C GLN A 179 3.62 -16.73 -10.67
N HIS A 180 2.61 -16.76 -9.78
CA HIS A 180 2.39 -15.72 -8.77
C HIS A 180 3.12 -15.99 -7.45
N PHE A 181 3.80 -17.13 -7.31
CA PHE A 181 4.41 -17.54 -6.05
C PHE A 181 5.93 -17.67 -6.25
N PRO A 182 6.70 -16.60 -5.97
CA PRO A 182 8.15 -16.64 -6.09
C PRO A 182 8.73 -17.64 -5.08
N LYS A 183 9.94 -18.12 -5.35
CA LYS A 183 10.57 -19.18 -4.56
C LYS A 183 10.68 -18.79 -3.08
N GLU A 184 11.09 -17.56 -2.82
CA GLU A 184 11.25 -16.98 -1.48
C GLU A 184 9.93 -17.01 -0.72
N PHE A 185 8.83 -16.61 -1.37
CA PHE A 185 7.49 -16.68 -0.77
C PHE A 185 7.08 -18.11 -0.41
N LEU A 186 7.35 -19.08 -1.29
CA LEU A 186 7.05 -20.49 -1.01
C LEU A 186 7.87 -21.03 0.16
N LEU A 187 9.12 -20.57 0.32
CA LEU A 187 9.95 -20.90 1.49
C LEU A 187 9.33 -20.32 2.76
N ASP A 188 8.97 -19.04 2.78
CA ASP A 188 8.36 -18.38 3.94
C ASP A 188 7.04 -19.05 4.35
N LEU A 189 6.21 -19.42 3.37
CA LEU A 189 4.99 -20.18 3.60
C LEU A 189 5.28 -21.58 4.16
N THR A 190 6.33 -22.23 3.67
CA THR A 190 6.75 -23.56 4.13
C THR A 190 7.27 -23.50 5.57
N TYR A 191 8.12 -22.53 5.90
CA TYR A 191 8.57 -22.30 7.28
C TYR A 191 7.41 -22.08 8.24
N LEU A 192 6.43 -21.26 7.85
CA LEU A 192 5.23 -21.05 8.66
C LEU A 192 4.45 -22.35 8.88
N THR A 193 4.21 -23.12 7.81
CA THR A 193 3.34 -24.30 7.87
C THR A 193 4.01 -25.52 8.49
N LEU A 194 5.33 -25.69 8.36
CA LEU A 194 6.09 -26.76 9.05
C LEU A 194 6.09 -26.59 10.58
N GLY A 195 5.80 -25.38 11.08
CA GLY A 195 5.59 -25.15 12.51
C GLY A 195 4.32 -25.80 13.09
N PHE A 196 3.46 -26.40 12.25
CA PHE A 196 2.20 -27.01 12.65
C PHE A 196 2.19 -28.51 12.37
N VAL A 197 1.73 -29.29 13.36
CA VAL A 197 1.58 -30.76 13.26
C VAL A 197 0.54 -31.17 12.22
N SER A 198 -0.46 -30.31 11.96
CA SER A 198 -1.45 -30.49 10.92
C SER A 198 -1.82 -29.14 10.30
N LEU A 199 -2.23 -29.15 9.02
CA LEU A 199 -2.67 -27.95 8.28
C LEU A 199 -4.09 -27.51 8.70
N ASP A 200 -4.32 -27.32 10.00
CA ASP A 200 -5.53 -26.70 10.51
C ASP A 200 -5.45 -25.18 10.32
N ARG A 201 -6.19 -24.67 9.32
CA ARG A 201 -6.26 -23.23 9.02
C ARG A 201 -6.78 -22.41 10.19
N ASN A 202 -7.63 -22.95 11.06
CA ASN A 202 -8.14 -22.22 12.22
C ASN A 202 -7.05 -22.05 13.29
N ALA A 203 -6.26 -23.11 13.54
CA ALA A 203 -5.07 -23.02 14.38
C ALA A 203 -4.07 -21.99 13.83
N ILE A 204 -3.77 -22.03 12.52
CA ILE A 204 -2.88 -21.06 11.88
C ILE A 204 -3.41 -19.63 12.05
N ARG A 205 -4.68 -19.37 11.73
CA ARG A 205 -5.32 -18.04 11.87
C ARG A 205 -5.19 -17.49 13.29
N LYS A 206 -5.39 -18.33 14.30
CA LYS A 206 -5.27 -17.96 15.71
C LYS A 206 -3.82 -17.67 16.08
N TYR A 207 -2.89 -18.51 15.65
CA TYR A 207 -1.45 -18.36 15.92
C TYR A 207 -0.87 -17.09 15.30
N VAL A 208 -1.10 -16.87 14.01
CA VAL A 208 -0.57 -15.70 13.30
C VAL A 208 -1.30 -14.41 13.68
N GLY A 209 -2.44 -14.51 14.35
CA GLY A 209 -3.22 -13.37 14.81
C GLY A 209 -3.70 -12.44 13.68
N ILE A 210 -3.98 -12.99 12.50
CA ILE A 210 -4.32 -12.18 11.31
C ILE A 210 -5.55 -11.29 11.50
N ALA A 211 -6.50 -11.71 12.35
CA ALA A 211 -7.66 -10.92 12.73
C ALA A 211 -7.50 -10.22 14.08
N SER A 212 -6.76 -10.80 15.03
CA SER A 212 -6.65 -10.31 16.41
C SER A 212 -5.53 -9.29 16.62
N ASN A 213 -4.55 -9.25 15.73
CA ASN A 213 -3.42 -8.33 15.76
C ASN A 213 -3.13 -7.77 14.35
N PRO A 214 -4.02 -6.91 13.81
CA PRO A 214 -3.87 -6.36 12.46
C PRO A 214 -2.75 -5.33 12.35
N SER A 215 -2.27 -4.74 13.45
CA SER A 215 -1.20 -3.75 13.45
C SER A 215 0.20 -4.35 13.29
N GLN A 216 0.35 -5.67 13.42
CA GLN A 216 1.64 -6.35 13.18
C GLN A 216 2.18 -6.21 11.74
N TYR A 217 1.36 -5.68 10.83
CA TYR A 217 1.70 -5.45 9.43
C TYR A 217 1.91 -3.97 9.11
N GLU A 218 1.84 -3.09 10.13
CA GLU A 218 2.09 -1.67 9.98
C GLU A 218 3.60 -1.39 9.95
N VAL A 219 4.00 -0.42 9.14
CA VAL A 219 5.32 0.20 9.13
C VAL A 219 5.31 1.32 10.17
N ALA A 220 6.39 1.43 10.95
CA ALA A 220 6.55 2.50 11.92
C ALA A 220 6.49 3.87 11.21
N GLU A 221 5.76 4.81 11.81
CA GLU A 221 5.78 6.20 11.40
C GLU A 221 6.70 6.96 12.37
N ASP A 222 7.70 7.66 11.83
CA ASP A 222 8.63 8.50 12.60
C ASP A 222 7.99 9.80 13.12
#